data_AF-A0A2N5Z1R4-F1
#
_entry.id   AF-A0A2N5Z1R4-F1
#
_cell.length_a   1.000
_cell.length_b   1.000
_cell.length_c   1.000
_cell.angle_alpha   90.00
_cell.angle_beta   90.00
_cell.angle_gamma   90.00
#
_symmetry.space_group_name_H-M   'P 1'
#
loop_
_entity.id
_entity.type
_entity.pdbx_description
1 polymer ?
#
loop_
_entity_poly.entity_id
_entity_poly.type
_entity_poly.pdbx_seq_one_letter_code
_entity_poly.pdbx_strand_id
1 'polypeptide(L)'
;MEVVDLQPNRGLAGALRAGLASGLKDMHPDDVIVTMDADNSHNPALIYRMLIQIQEGSDIVIASRFRSGARIEGVSGLRRALSVGARLIFKLFMPIKGVRDYTCGYRAYRVGLLSKMSEFYGGSLIEQEGFGCMAELLLKSRKFSPIIH
;
A
#
# COMPACT_ATOMS: atom_id res chain seq x y z
N MET A 1 8.47 -15.84 13.07
CA MET A 1 7.25 -15.57 12.26
C MET A 1 6.13 -15.34 13.24
N GLU A 2 5.55 -14.14 13.24
CA GLU A 2 4.37 -13.81 14.04
C GLU A 2 3.13 -14.06 13.19
N VAL A 3 2.07 -14.58 13.80
CA VAL A 3 0.78 -14.82 13.13
C VAL A 3 -0.30 -14.17 13.98
N VAL A 4 -1.08 -13.29 13.35
CA VAL A 4 -2.24 -12.64 13.97
C VAL A 4 -3.50 -13.28 13.42
N ASP A 5 -4.19 -14.06 14.24
CA ASP A 5 -5.48 -14.67 13.87
C ASP A 5 -6.64 -13.72 14.18
N LEU A 6 -7.39 -13.35 13.13
CA LEU A 6 -8.52 -12.43 13.23
C LEU A 6 -9.82 -13.23 13.15
N GLN A 7 -10.38 -13.56 14.31
CA GLN A 7 -11.67 -14.22 14.43
C GLN A 7 -12.74 -13.24 14.95
N PRO A 8 -13.89 -13.08 14.26
CA PRO A 8 -14.22 -13.60 12.93
C PRO A 8 -13.42 -12.89 11.81
N ASN A 9 -13.41 -13.45 10.60
CA ASN A 9 -12.74 -12.86 9.42
C ASN A 9 -13.13 -11.38 9.24
N ARG A 10 -12.12 -10.49 9.29
CA ARG A 10 -12.27 -9.03 9.19
C ARG A 10 -11.97 -8.47 7.79
N GLY A 11 -11.80 -9.33 6.79
CA GLY A 11 -11.48 -8.95 5.42
C GLY A 11 -10.10 -8.28 5.28
N LEU A 12 -9.83 -7.77 4.07
CA LEU A 12 -8.56 -7.15 3.71
C LEU A 12 -8.23 -5.93 4.59
N ALA A 13 -9.21 -5.05 4.82
CA ALA A 13 -9.01 -3.86 5.64
C ALA A 13 -8.67 -4.22 7.09
N GLY A 14 -9.38 -5.20 7.68
CA GLY A 14 -9.07 -5.71 9.01
C GLY A 14 -7.68 -6.34 9.11
N ALA A 15 -7.29 -7.15 8.13
CA ALA A 15 -5.95 -7.73 8.05
C ALA A 15 -4.87 -6.65 7.96
N LEU A 16 -5.08 -5.64 7.12
CA LEU A 16 -4.14 -4.52 6.96
C LEU A 16 -4.02 -3.68 8.24
N ARG A 17 -5.13 -3.37 8.90
CA ARG A 17 -5.13 -2.66 10.20
C ARG A 17 -4.33 -3.42 11.25
N ALA A 18 -4.60 -4.72 11.41
CA ALA A 18 -3.93 -5.55 12.39
C ALA A 18 -2.43 -5.70 12.09
N GLY A 19 -2.08 -5.94 10.83
CA GLY A 19 -0.69 -6.06 10.39
C GLY A 19 0.11 -4.75 10.59
N LEU A 20 -0.48 -3.60 10.24
CA LEU A 20 0.14 -2.30 10.48
C LEU A 20 0.28 -2.01 11.98
N ALA A 21 -0.75 -2.27 12.78
CA ALA A 21 -0.70 -2.04 14.22
C ALA A 21 0.34 -2.92 14.93
N SER A 22 0.46 -4.20 14.54
CA SER A 22 1.50 -5.11 15.05
C SER A 22 2.89 -4.61 14.62
N GLY A 23 3.08 -4.29 13.34
CA GLY A 23 4.37 -3.81 12.84
C GLY A 23 4.81 -2.51 13.52
N LEU A 24 3.93 -1.53 13.72
CA LEU A 24 4.32 -0.21 14.23
C LEU A 24 4.69 -0.17 15.72
N LYS A 25 4.43 -1.23 16.50
CA LYS A 25 4.55 -1.17 17.97
C LYS A 25 6.00 -0.96 18.45
N ASP A 26 6.98 -1.59 17.80
CA ASP A 26 8.37 -1.64 18.26
C ASP A 26 9.39 -1.36 17.13
N MET A 27 8.96 -0.74 16.02
CA MET A 27 9.82 -0.45 14.86
C MET A 27 10.47 0.93 14.94
N HIS A 28 11.72 1.02 14.46
CA HIS A 28 12.44 2.26 14.28
C HIS A 28 11.85 3.06 13.10
N PRO A 29 11.85 4.42 13.13
CA PRO A 29 11.32 5.23 12.03
C PRO A 29 11.95 4.97 10.65
N ASP A 30 13.17 4.42 10.61
CA ASP A 30 13.86 4.07 9.37
C ASP A 30 13.57 2.64 8.87
N ASP A 31 12.85 1.84 9.65
CA ASP A 31 12.42 0.52 9.22
C ASP A 31 11.36 0.64 8.11
N VAL A 32 11.09 -0.49 7.44
CA VAL A 32 10.18 -0.55 6.31
C VAL A 32 9.14 -1.63 6.53
N ILE A 33 7.87 -1.27 6.36
CA ILE A 33 6.76 -2.23 6.29
C ILE A 33 6.42 -2.46 4.82
N VAL A 34 6.34 -3.72 4.43
CA VAL A 34 5.96 -4.13 3.09
C VAL A 34 4.65 -4.91 3.14
N THR A 35 3.67 -4.47 2.36
CA THR A 35 2.38 -5.15 2.20
C THR A 35 2.38 -5.91 0.88
N MET A 36 1.94 -7.17 0.85
CA MET A 36 1.79 -7.96 -0.38
C MET A 36 0.72 -9.05 -0.19
N ASP A 37 0.06 -9.43 -1.29
CA ASP A 37 -0.86 -10.59 -1.29
C ASP A 37 -0.08 -11.91 -1.25
N ALA A 38 -0.64 -12.92 -0.59
CA ALA A 38 -0.02 -14.25 -0.39
C ALA A 38 -0.44 -15.29 -1.44
N ASP A 39 -1.06 -14.88 -2.56
CA ASP A 39 -1.59 -15.76 -3.61
C ASP A 39 -0.62 -16.01 -4.78
N ASN A 40 0.68 -15.73 -4.57
CA ASN A 40 1.75 -15.77 -5.59
C ASN A 40 1.54 -14.85 -6.81
N SER A 41 0.56 -13.94 -6.78
CA SER A 41 0.41 -12.93 -7.84
C SER A 41 1.49 -11.85 -7.81
N HIS A 42 2.16 -11.69 -6.66
CA HIS A 42 3.26 -10.74 -6.46
C HIS A 42 4.60 -11.45 -6.42
N ASN A 43 5.58 -10.94 -7.16
CA ASN A 43 6.96 -11.43 -7.12
C ASN A 43 7.68 -10.84 -5.89
N PRO A 44 8.02 -11.63 -4.85
CA PRO A 44 8.68 -11.12 -3.65
C PRO A 44 10.09 -10.58 -3.92
N ALA A 45 10.73 -10.94 -5.04
CA ALA A 45 12.03 -10.38 -5.40
C ALA A 45 11.98 -8.86 -5.66
N LEU A 46 10.80 -8.28 -5.90
CA LEU A 46 10.64 -6.83 -6.01
C LEU A 46 10.89 -6.11 -4.70
N ILE A 47 10.75 -6.77 -3.54
CA ILE A 47 11.01 -6.18 -2.22
C ILE A 47 12.41 -5.57 -2.17
N TYR A 48 13.43 -6.26 -2.68
CA TYR A 48 14.81 -5.75 -2.68
C TYR A 48 14.94 -4.39 -3.38
N ARG A 49 14.28 -4.23 -4.54
CA ARG A 49 14.28 -2.95 -5.26
C ARG A 49 13.50 -1.87 -4.51
N MET A 50 12.39 -2.24 -3.87
CA MET A 50 11.58 -1.30 -3.09
C MET A 50 12.37 -0.78 -1.89
N LEU A 51 13.13 -1.64 -1.20
CA LEU A 51 13.98 -1.25 -0.09
C LEU A 51 15.08 -0.27 -0.52
N ILE A 52 15.73 -0.49 -1.67
CA ILE A 52 16.72 0.45 -2.22
C ILE A 52 16.07 1.82 -2.44
N GLN A 53 14.87 1.87 -3.03
CA GLN A 53 14.18 3.13 -3.29
C GLN A 53 13.76 3.86 -2.01
N ILE A 54 13.39 3.13 -0.96
CA ILE A 54 13.17 3.72 0.37
C ILE A 54 14.48 4.30 0.91
N GLN A 55 15.59 3.55 0.84
CA GLN A 55 16.92 4.02 1.28
C GLN A 55 17.39 5.27 0.52
N GLU A 56 17.06 5.39 -0.77
CA GLU A 56 17.34 6.57 -1.61
C GLU A 56 16.46 7.79 -1.29
N GLY A 57 15.55 7.68 -0.31
CA GLY A 57 14.76 8.80 0.21
C GLY A 57 13.27 8.75 -0.11
N SER A 58 12.76 7.65 -0.67
CA SER A 58 11.31 7.47 -0.80
C SER A 58 10.67 7.15 0.55
N ASP A 59 9.46 7.64 0.78
CA ASP A 59 8.64 7.26 1.93
C ASP A 59 7.66 6.14 1.58
N ILE A 60 7.21 6.09 0.32
CA ILE A 60 6.35 5.02 -0.20
C ILE A 60 6.89 4.56 -1.55
N VAL A 61 6.94 3.25 -1.75
CA VAL A 61 7.24 2.64 -3.05
C VAL A 61 6.09 1.73 -3.45
N ILE A 62 5.60 1.87 -4.68
CA ILE A 62 4.49 1.07 -5.21
C ILE A 62 5.00 0.13 -6.31
N ALA A 63 4.75 -1.17 -6.16
CA ALA A 63 4.95 -2.15 -7.23
C ALA A 63 3.86 -1.99 -8.31
N SER A 64 3.93 -0.89 -9.05
CA SER A 64 2.86 -0.42 -9.94
C SER A 64 2.73 -1.29 -11.19
N ARG A 65 1.50 -1.73 -11.47
CA ARG A 65 1.14 -2.48 -12.68
C ARG A 65 1.12 -1.62 -13.95
N PHE A 66 1.27 -0.30 -13.79
CA PHE A 66 1.23 0.68 -14.89
C PHE A 66 2.62 1.30 -15.17
N ARG A 67 3.70 0.63 -14.76
CA ARG A 67 5.07 0.93 -15.17
C ARG A 67 5.37 0.27 -16.51
N SER A 68 6.31 0.85 -17.26
CA SER A 68 6.83 0.21 -18.47
C SER A 68 7.46 -1.14 -18.10
N GLY A 69 7.18 -2.18 -18.88
CA GLY A 69 7.64 -3.55 -18.61
C GLY A 69 6.83 -4.33 -17.57
N ALA A 70 5.81 -3.72 -16.94
CA ALA A 70 4.91 -4.44 -16.04
C ALA A 70 4.06 -5.46 -16.81
N ARG A 71 3.90 -6.66 -16.24
CA ARG A 71 3.03 -7.72 -16.77
C ARG A 71 1.93 -8.01 -15.76
N ILE A 72 0.71 -8.14 -16.26
CA ILE A 72 -0.46 -8.56 -15.49
C ILE A 72 -0.98 -9.81 -16.18
N GLU A 73 -0.94 -10.94 -15.48
CA GLU A 73 -1.35 -12.26 -16.00
C GLU A 73 -2.52 -12.80 -15.16
N GLY A 74 -3.40 -13.59 -15.78
CA GLY A 74 -4.50 -14.26 -15.06
C GLY A 74 -5.66 -13.37 -14.57
N VAL A 75 -5.67 -12.07 -14.86
CA VAL A 75 -6.75 -11.15 -14.46
C VAL A 75 -7.80 -11.02 -15.57
N SER A 76 -9.09 -11.18 -15.22
CA SER A 76 -10.20 -11.02 -16.17
C SER A 76 -10.22 -9.63 -16.81
N GLY A 77 -10.69 -9.54 -18.06
CA GLY A 77 -10.77 -8.28 -18.81
C GLY A 77 -11.58 -7.21 -18.08
N LEU A 78 -12.69 -7.60 -17.43
CA LEU A 78 -13.50 -6.70 -16.61
C LEU A 78 -12.73 -6.16 -15.40
N ARG A 79 -12.05 -7.04 -14.63
CA ARG A 79 -11.26 -6.61 -13.45
C ARG A 79 -10.11 -5.69 -13.85
N ARG A 80 -9.52 -5.91 -15.03
CA ARG A 80 -8.52 -5.01 -15.62
C ARG A 80 -9.14 -3.66 -16.00
N ALA A 81 -10.28 -3.64 -16.67
CA ALA A 81 -10.98 -2.41 -17.05
C ALA A 81 -11.38 -1.59 -15.83
N LEU A 82 -11.93 -2.23 -14.78
CA LEU A 82 -12.26 -1.58 -13.51
C LEU A 82 -11.02 -0.97 -12.84
N SER A 83 -9.89 -1.69 -12.84
CA SER A 83 -8.64 -1.19 -12.26
C SER A 83 -8.11 0.04 -13.03
N VAL A 84 -8.23 0.03 -14.36
CA VAL A 84 -7.87 1.17 -15.21
C VAL A 84 -8.82 2.35 -14.98
N GLY A 85 -10.12 2.11 -14.89
CA GLY A 85 -11.13 3.14 -14.61
C GLY A 85 -10.89 3.81 -13.25
N ALA A 86 -10.70 3.01 -12.19
CA ALA A 86 -10.38 3.51 -10.86
C ALA A 86 -9.11 4.37 -10.88
N ARG A 87 -8.05 3.92 -11.56
CA ARG A 87 -6.82 4.70 -11.74
C ARG A 87 -7.10 6.06 -12.39
N LEU A 88 -7.90 6.11 -13.46
CA LEU A 88 -8.21 7.35 -14.16
C LEU A 88 -8.97 8.32 -13.26
N ILE A 89 -9.97 7.83 -12.52
CA ILE A 89 -10.74 8.61 -11.56
C ILE A 89 -9.82 9.18 -10.48
N PHE A 90 -9.00 8.36 -9.82
CA PHE A 90 -8.09 8.85 -8.78
C PHE A 90 -7.07 9.84 -9.32
N LYS A 91 -6.52 9.60 -10.51
CA LYS A 91 -5.55 10.52 -11.12
C LYS A 91 -6.19 11.87 -11.48
N LEU A 92 -7.46 11.89 -11.87
CA LEU A 92 -8.18 13.10 -12.24
C LEU A 92 -8.59 13.93 -11.00
N PHE A 93 -9.17 13.28 -9.99
CA PHE A 93 -9.74 13.98 -8.84
C PHE A 93 -8.76 14.12 -7.65
N MET A 94 -7.79 13.23 -7.53
CA MET A 94 -6.85 13.16 -6.40
C MET A 94 -5.41 12.89 -6.85
N PRO A 95 -4.82 13.76 -7.70
CA PRO A 95 -3.46 13.55 -8.21
C PRO A 95 -2.44 13.57 -7.06
N ILE A 96 -1.63 12.52 -6.98
CA ILE A 96 -0.48 12.43 -6.08
C ILE A 96 0.77 12.27 -6.95
N LYS A 97 1.75 13.14 -6.74
CA LYS A 97 3.02 13.10 -7.48
C LYS A 97 3.70 11.74 -7.25
N GLY A 98 4.19 11.12 -8.32
CA GLY A 98 4.83 9.80 -8.28
C GLY A 98 3.86 8.62 -8.40
N VAL A 99 2.59 8.77 -8.03
CA VAL A 99 1.62 7.66 -8.04
C VAL A 99 1.11 7.37 -9.46
N ARG A 100 1.22 6.10 -9.87
CA ARG A 100 0.62 5.59 -11.12
C ARG A 100 -0.48 4.56 -10.89
N ASP A 101 -0.49 3.92 -9.72
CA ASP A 101 -1.39 2.83 -9.37
C ASP A 101 -1.93 3.02 -7.95
N TYR A 102 -3.16 3.51 -7.83
CA TYR A 102 -3.79 3.78 -6.55
C TYR A 102 -4.38 2.54 -5.89
N THR A 103 -4.56 1.45 -6.63
CA THR A 103 -5.28 0.26 -6.17
C THR A 103 -4.37 -0.95 -5.96
N CYS A 104 -3.08 -0.84 -6.26
CA CYS A 104 -2.10 -1.89 -5.95
C CYS A 104 -1.81 -1.92 -4.45
N GLY A 105 -1.97 -3.10 -3.84
CA GLY A 105 -1.64 -3.37 -2.43
C GLY A 105 -0.18 -3.71 -2.19
N TYR A 106 0.58 -3.99 -3.24
CA TYR A 106 2.00 -4.31 -3.11
C TYR A 106 2.83 -3.03 -2.97
N ARG A 107 3.14 -2.66 -1.74
CA ARG A 107 3.78 -1.39 -1.38
C ARG A 107 4.77 -1.55 -0.23
N ALA A 108 5.80 -0.72 -0.25
CA ALA A 108 6.71 -0.52 0.86
C ALA A 108 6.48 0.87 1.44
N TYR A 109 6.50 0.97 2.76
CA TYR A 109 6.28 2.20 3.50
C TYR A 109 7.39 2.37 4.52
N ARG A 110 7.98 3.57 4.57
CA ARG A 110 8.84 3.99 5.68
C ARG A 110 8.01 4.03 6.96
N VAL A 111 8.47 3.37 8.01
CA VAL A 111 7.78 3.33 9.31
C VAL A 111 7.56 4.73 9.85
N GLY A 112 8.54 5.62 9.77
CA GLY A 112 8.40 7.00 10.22
C GLY A 112 7.24 7.77 9.58
N LEU A 113 6.90 7.47 8.32
CA LEU A 113 5.69 8.02 7.69
C LEU A 113 4.42 7.38 8.28
N LEU A 114 4.38 6.05 8.35
CA LEU A 114 3.23 5.32 8.87
C LEU A 114 2.93 5.65 10.33
N SER A 115 3.96 5.81 11.18
CA SER A 115 3.80 6.23 12.57
C SER A 115 3.17 7.62 12.67
N LYS A 116 3.63 8.59 11.88
CA LYS A 116 3.03 9.93 11.82
C LYS A 116 1.57 9.88 11.37
N MET A 117 1.27 9.06 10.36
CA MET A 117 -0.11 8.87 9.89
C MET A 117 -0.98 8.20 10.97
N SER A 118 -0.46 7.18 11.64
CA SER A 118 -1.16 6.45 12.70
C SER A 118 -1.42 7.34 13.92
N GLU A 119 -0.47 8.18 14.31
CA GLU A 119 -0.64 9.14 15.40
C GLU A 119 -1.69 10.20 15.04
N PHE A 120 -1.63 10.73 13.81
CA PHE A 120 -2.54 11.79 13.37
C PHE A 120 -3.98 11.29 13.17
N TYR A 121 -4.17 10.13 12.53
CA TYR A 121 -5.50 9.60 12.23
C TYR A 121 -6.05 8.68 13.34
N GLY A 122 -5.19 8.20 14.24
CA GLY A 122 -5.56 7.25 15.29
C GLY A 122 -6.26 6.01 14.72
N GLY A 123 -7.37 5.63 15.35
CA GLY A 123 -8.22 4.51 14.92
C GLY A 123 -8.85 4.67 13.53
N SER A 124 -8.79 5.87 12.95
CA SER A 124 -9.31 6.19 11.62
C SER A 124 -8.23 6.14 10.53
N LEU A 125 -7.07 5.50 10.75
CA LEU A 125 -6.04 5.38 9.68
C LEU A 125 -6.59 4.67 8.43
N ILE A 126 -7.39 3.62 8.63
CA ILE A 126 -8.08 2.87 7.57
C ILE A 126 -9.54 2.73 7.99
N GLU A 127 -10.47 3.30 7.23
CA GLU A 127 -11.90 3.28 7.53
C GLU A 127 -12.66 2.50 6.45
N GLN A 128 -12.19 2.58 5.20
CA GLN A 128 -12.79 1.88 4.08
C GLN A 128 -12.57 0.37 4.20
N GLU A 129 -13.63 -0.38 3.91
CA GLU A 129 -13.59 -1.84 3.83
C GLU A 129 -13.22 -2.33 2.42
N GLY A 130 -12.92 -3.61 2.30
CA GLY A 130 -12.55 -4.23 1.03
C GLY A 130 -11.28 -3.63 0.41
N PHE A 131 -11.20 -3.59 -0.93
CA PHE A 131 -10.01 -3.09 -1.66
C PHE A 131 -9.82 -1.57 -1.58
N GLY A 132 -10.85 -0.83 -1.17
CA GLY A 132 -10.79 0.63 -1.04
C GLY A 132 -9.80 1.11 0.00
N CYS A 133 -9.52 0.29 1.03
CA CYS A 133 -8.58 0.59 2.11
C CYS A 133 -7.18 0.94 1.60
N MET A 134 -6.73 0.29 0.51
CA MET A 134 -5.40 0.52 -0.06
C MET A 134 -5.32 1.89 -0.73
N ALA A 135 -6.38 2.29 -1.44
CA ALA A 135 -6.45 3.62 -2.03
C ALA A 135 -6.56 4.68 -0.95
N GLU A 136 -7.41 4.46 0.05
CA GLU A 136 -7.59 5.35 1.20
C GLU A 136 -6.28 5.62 1.94
N LEU A 137 -5.52 4.58 2.30
CA LEU A 137 -4.25 4.71 3.00
C LEU A 137 -3.26 5.58 2.19
N LEU A 138 -3.20 5.38 0.87
CA LEU A 138 -2.37 6.19 -0.02
C LEU A 138 -2.85 7.64 -0.08
N LEU A 139 -4.16 7.87 -0.18
CA LEU A 139 -4.74 9.20 -0.24
C LEU A 139 -4.52 9.98 1.07
N LYS A 140 -4.67 9.32 2.22
CA LYS A 140 -4.40 9.88 3.54
C LYS A 140 -2.92 10.26 3.71
N SER A 141 -2.01 9.49 3.11
CA SER A 141 -0.57 9.82 3.13
C SER A 141 -0.26 11.19 2.50
N ARG A 142 -1.07 11.66 1.54
CA ARG A 142 -0.87 12.96 0.86
C ARG A 142 -0.73 14.14 1.83
N LYS A 143 -1.41 14.10 2.99
CA LYS A 143 -1.34 15.16 4.00
C LYS A 143 0.07 15.36 4.56
N PHE A 144 0.92 14.35 4.48
CA PHE A 144 2.28 14.34 4.99
C PHE A 144 3.33 14.66 3.92
N SER A 145 2.88 15.00 2.70
CA SER A 145 3.74 15.30 1.55
C SER A 145 4.86 14.27 1.30
N PRO A 146 4.55 12.95 1.28
CA PRO A 146 5.56 11.92 1.14
C PRO A 146 6.21 11.93 -0.25
N ILE A 147 7.45 11.49 -0.30
CA ILE A 147 8.14 11.16 -1.56
C ILE A 147 7.69 9.76 -1.97
N ILE A 148 7.03 9.65 -3.13
CA ILE A 148 6.45 8.39 -3.62
C ILE A 148 7.10 7.98 -4.95
N HIS A 149 7.49 6.72 -5.04
CA HIS A 149 8.05 6.10 -6.24
C HIS A 149 7.15 5.01 -6.86
#